data_AF-A0A011ABK4-F1
#
_entry.id   AF-A0A011ABK4-F1
#
_cell.length_a   1.000
_cell.length_b   1.000
_cell.length_c   1.000
_cell.angle_alpha   90.00
_cell.angle_beta   90.00
_cell.angle_gamma   90.00
#
_symmetry.space_group_name_H-M   'P 1'
#
loop_
_entity.id
_entity.type
_entity.pdbx_description
1 polymer ?
#
loop_
_entity_poly.entity_id
_entity_poly.type
_entity_poly.pdbx_seq_one_letter_code
_entity_poly.pdbx_strand_id
1 'polypeptide(L)'
;MTAGVTALAAAAGRPAAGLVAVALAVLSGQLATGWSNDWLDAERDAAVGRTDKPVATGEVSRSLVGTAAVVAGLACVPLSLLSGWRAGLVHLVAVACALAYNARLKATPFSALPYALAFAAAPAFVTLARPGHPWPPAWLLVAGAALGAGAHFANVLSDLDDDAATGIRGVPHRLGRPAAEAIAAGLMALVAVLLTVGPPGPPTPLAWSILGTTAVVLGAGAALGRRRGSRTLFRAVLITALGDVVLLLLSGSAL
;
A
#
# COMPACT_ATOMS: atom_id res chain seq x y z
N MET A 1 1.42 -6.18 -2.26
CA MET A 1 1.36 -5.36 -3.49
C MET A 1 1.48 -6.19 -4.77
N THR A 2 2.58 -6.92 -5.02
CA THR A 2 2.79 -7.67 -6.28
C THR A 2 1.61 -8.53 -6.70
N ALA A 3 1.14 -9.43 -5.82
CA ALA A 3 -0.01 -10.28 -6.12
C ALA A 3 -1.28 -9.46 -6.45
N GLY A 4 -1.55 -8.40 -5.68
CA GLY A 4 -2.73 -7.55 -5.89
C GLY A 4 -2.71 -6.79 -7.22
N VAL A 5 -1.58 -6.19 -7.59
CA VAL A 5 -1.46 -5.46 -8.87
C VAL A 5 -1.46 -6.42 -10.07
N THR A 6 -0.83 -7.60 -9.94
CA THR A 6 -0.89 -8.65 -10.97
C THR A 6 -2.31 -9.21 -11.12
N ALA A 7 -3.04 -9.40 -10.02
CA ALA A 7 -4.44 -9.83 -10.06
C ALA A 7 -5.35 -8.76 -10.67
N LEU A 8 -5.11 -7.47 -10.37
CA LEU A 8 -5.81 -6.36 -11.02
C LEU A 8 -5.52 -6.33 -12.53
N ALA A 9 -4.27 -6.55 -12.94
CA ALA A 9 -3.91 -6.70 -14.35
C ALA A 9 -4.61 -7.87 -15.04
N ALA A 10 -4.77 -9.00 -14.34
CA ALA A 10 -5.52 -10.15 -14.85
C ALA A 10 -7.01 -9.83 -14.98
N ALA A 11 -7.60 -9.18 -13.98
CA ALA A 11 -9.00 -8.74 -14.00
C ALA A 11 -9.26 -7.73 -15.14
N ALA A 12 -8.28 -6.86 -15.44
CA ALA A 12 -8.32 -5.92 -16.57
C ALA A 12 -8.00 -6.57 -17.94
N GLY A 13 -7.91 -7.91 -18.01
CA GLY A 13 -7.76 -8.65 -19.26
C GLY A 13 -6.38 -8.60 -19.90
N ARG A 14 -5.30 -8.32 -19.13
CA ARG A 14 -3.94 -8.34 -19.71
C ARG A 14 -3.53 -9.77 -20.10
N PRO A 15 -2.84 -9.95 -21.24
CA PRO A 15 -2.35 -11.26 -21.66
C PRO A 15 -1.25 -11.77 -20.71
N ALA A 16 -0.97 -13.08 -20.72
CA ALA A 16 -0.02 -13.73 -19.82
C ALA A 16 1.37 -13.04 -19.77
N ALA A 17 1.93 -12.67 -20.93
CA ALA A 17 3.20 -11.94 -20.99
C ALA A 17 3.12 -10.57 -20.27
N GLY A 18 1.98 -9.88 -20.37
CA GLY A 18 1.72 -8.63 -19.64
C GLY A 18 1.62 -8.84 -18.13
N LEU A 19 1.05 -9.95 -17.68
CA LEU A 19 0.98 -10.30 -16.25
C LEU A 19 2.38 -10.58 -15.69
N VAL A 20 3.21 -11.31 -16.42
CA VAL A 20 4.62 -11.54 -16.04
C VAL A 20 5.38 -10.21 -15.96
N ALA A 21 5.22 -9.33 -16.95
CA ALA A 21 5.85 -8.01 -16.93
C ALA A 21 5.42 -7.17 -15.72
N VAL A 22 4.13 -7.15 -15.37
CA VAL A 22 3.62 -6.48 -14.16
C VAL A 22 4.21 -7.10 -12.90
N ALA A 23 4.18 -8.42 -12.79
CA ALA A 23 4.67 -9.12 -11.61
C ALA A 23 6.16 -8.83 -11.38
N LEU A 24 6.99 -8.89 -12.42
CA LEU A 24 8.42 -8.61 -12.32
C LEU A 24 8.71 -7.14 -12.01
N ALA A 25 8.00 -6.21 -12.65
CA ALA A 25 8.13 -4.78 -12.36
C ALA A 25 7.79 -4.49 -10.89
N VAL A 26 6.60 -4.90 -10.44
CA VAL A 26 6.16 -4.63 -9.06
C VAL A 26 7.02 -5.39 -8.05
N LEU A 27 7.43 -6.64 -8.33
CA LEU A 27 8.33 -7.40 -7.46
C LEU A 27 9.67 -6.69 -7.29
N SER A 28 10.33 -6.28 -8.37
CA SER A 28 11.62 -5.59 -8.29
C SER A 28 11.51 -4.25 -7.54
N GLY A 29 10.44 -3.48 -7.74
CA GLY A 29 10.14 -2.28 -6.96
C GLY A 29 9.90 -2.57 -5.48
N GLN A 30 9.18 -3.64 -5.14
CA GLN A 30 8.96 -4.07 -3.75
C GLN A 30 10.25 -4.56 -3.09
N LEU A 31 11.10 -5.30 -3.80
CA LEU A 31 12.42 -5.72 -3.31
C LEU A 31 13.30 -4.50 -3.03
N ALA A 32 13.38 -3.55 -3.96
CA ALA A 32 14.11 -2.30 -3.77
C ALA A 32 13.59 -1.52 -2.56
N THR A 33 12.27 -1.43 -2.40
CA THR A 33 11.62 -0.73 -1.28
C THR A 33 11.88 -1.44 0.05
N GLY A 34 11.66 -2.75 0.15
CA GLY A 34 11.86 -3.52 1.38
C GLY A 34 13.32 -3.50 1.82
N TRP A 35 14.24 -3.86 0.91
CA TRP A 35 15.66 -3.89 1.22
C TRP A 35 16.25 -2.51 1.50
N SER A 36 15.80 -1.45 0.82
CA SER A 36 16.25 -0.10 1.17
C SER A 36 15.76 0.32 2.56
N ASN A 37 14.56 -0.10 2.99
CA ASN A 37 14.11 0.17 4.35
C ASN A 37 15.03 -0.52 5.37
N ASP A 38 15.25 -1.83 5.22
CA ASP A 38 16.12 -2.59 6.14
C ASP A 38 17.57 -2.06 6.14
N TRP A 39 18.08 -1.64 4.98
CA TRP A 39 19.42 -1.05 4.87
C TRP A 39 19.54 0.29 5.61
N LEU A 40 18.54 1.17 5.46
CA LEU A 40 18.52 2.51 6.06
C LEU A 40 18.18 2.48 7.55
N ASP A 41 17.38 1.52 8.00
CA ASP A 41 16.94 1.40 9.40
C ASP A 41 17.81 0.51 10.26
N ALA A 42 18.73 -0.27 9.69
CA ALA A 42 19.55 -1.26 10.39
C ALA A 42 20.07 -0.82 11.77
N GLU A 43 20.64 0.39 11.87
CA GLU A 43 21.17 0.92 13.14
C GLU A 43 20.06 1.25 14.15
N ARG A 44 18.93 1.80 13.68
CA ARG A 44 17.78 2.12 14.54
C ARG A 44 17.11 0.85 15.04
N ASP A 45 16.90 -0.11 14.15
CA ASP A 45 16.29 -1.40 14.45
C ASP A 45 17.14 -2.18 15.48
N ALA A 46 18.48 -2.15 15.33
CA ALA A 46 19.39 -2.73 16.31
C ALA A 46 19.35 -1.98 17.66
N ALA A 47 19.25 -0.65 17.66
CA ALA A 47 19.21 0.15 18.88
C ALA A 47 17.97 -0.11 19.76
N VAL A 48 16.85 -0.52 19.18
CA VAL A 48 15.64 -0.94 19.92
C VAL A 48 15.50 -2.46 20.06
N GLY A 49 16.51 -3.22 19.64
CA GLY A 49 16.58 -4.67 19.86
C GLY A 49 15.58 -5.49 19.03
N ARG A 50 15.27 -5.07 17.79
CA ARG A 50 14.41 -5.87 16.89
C ARG A 50 15.06 -7.20 16.56
N THR A 51 14.46 -8.29 17.02
CA THR A 51 14.93 -9.67 16.78
C THR A 51 14.33 -10.31 15.54
N ASP A 52 13.30 -9.70 14.95
CA ASP A 52 12.62 -10.19 13.75
C ASP A 52 13.27 -9.70 12.45
N LYS A 53 14.28 -8.82 12.55
CA LYS A 53 14.99 -8.20 11.43
C LYS A 53 16.39 -8.79 11.29
N PRO A 54 16.67 -9.62 10.25
CA PRO A 54 17.95 -10.30 10.09
C PRO A 54 19.17 -9.35 9.96
N VAL A 55 18.96 -8.12 9.47
CA VAL A 55 20.01 -7.10 9.39
C VAL A 55 20.31 -6.52 10.77
N ALA A 56 19.30 -6.34 11.62
CA ALA A 56 19.45 -5.81 12.98
C ALA A 56 20.12 -6.83 13.92
N THR A 57 19.86 -8.13 13.72
CA THR A 57 20.51 -9.22 14.47
C THR A 57 21.90 -9.58 13.94
N GLY A 58 22.32 -9.02 12.79
CA GLY A 58 23.60 -9.30 12.16
C GLY A 58 23.66 -10.62 11.38
N GLU A 59 22.56 -11.35 11.26
CA GLU A 59 22.44 -12.57 10.44
C GLU A 59 22.66 -12.29 8.95
N VAL A 60 22.28 -11.09 8.49
CA VAL A 60 22.48 -10.63 7.12
C VAL A 60 23.27 -9.33 7.11
N SER A 61 24.30 -9.26 6.26
CA SER A 61 25.11 -8.06 6.10
C SER A 61 24.29 -6.86 5.60
N ARG A 62 24.43 -5.72 6.29
CA ARG A 62 23.87 -4.43 5.86
C ARG A 62 24.34 -4.01 4.46
N SER A 63 25.61 -4.24 4.11
CA SER A 63 26.13 -3.87 2.79
C SER A 63 25.57 -4.76 1.66
N LEU A 64 25.33 -6.04 1.96
CA LEU A 64 24.69 -6.96 1.03
C LEU A 64 23.25 -6.50 0.73
N VAL A 65 22.47 -6.19 1.75
CA VAL A 65 21.08 -5.71 1.57
C VAL A 65 21.03 -4.38 0.84
N GLY A 66 21.95 -3.45 1.15
CA GLY A 66 22.08 -2.19 0.40
C GLY A 66 22.39 -2.41 -1.08
N THR A 67 23.33 -3.31 -1.39
CA THR A 67 23.65 -3.69 -2.78
C THR A 67 22.47 -4.32 -3.48
N ALA A 68 21.76 -5.24 -2.82
CA ALA A 68 20.57 -5.89 -3.35
C ALA A 68 19.45 -4.86 -3.63
N ALA A 69 19.24 -3.89 -2.74
CA ALA A 69 18.28 -2.81 -2.93
C ALA A 69 18.59 -1.98 -4.19
N VAL A 70 19.86 -1.61 -4.40
CA VAL A 70 20.31 -0.87 -5.59
C VAL A 70 20.12 -1.70 -6.85
N VAL A 71 20.55 -2.97 -6.85
CA VAL A 71 20.38 -3.88 -8.00
C VAL A 71 18.91 -4.06 -8.35
N ALA A 72 18.03 -4.27 -7.36
CA ALA A 72 16.60 -4.36 -7.58
C ALA A 72 16.01 -3.07 -8.14
N GLY A 73 16.44 -1.91 -7.63
CA GLY A 73 16.02 -0.59 -8.14
C GLY A 73 16.45 -0.36 -9.59
N LEU A 74 17.68 -0.73 -9.95
CA LEU A 74 18.18 -0.65 -11.31
C LEU A 74 17.42 -1.61 -12.26
N ALA A 75 17.17 -2.85 -11.83
CA ALA A 75 16.39 -3.82 -12.59
C ALA A 75 14.92 -3.38 -12.76
N CYS A 76 14.36 -2.67 -11.78
CA CYS A 76 12.99 -2.16 -11.82
C CYS A 76 12.76 -1.23 -13.03
N VAL A 77 13.76 -0.49 -13.49
CA VAL A 77 13.64 0.43 -14.64
C VAL A 77 13.24 -0.30 -15.92
N PRO A 78 14.07 -1.20 -16.49
CA PRO A 78 13.69 -1.91 -17.71
C PRO A 78 12.47 -2.80 -17.51
N LEU A 79 12.29 -3.42 -16.34
CA LEU A 79 11.12 -4.27 -16.05
C LEU A 79 9.81 -3.48 -16.09
N SER A 80 9.81 -2.25 -15.57
CA SER A 80 8.65 -1.35 -15.65
C SER A 80 8.32 -0.96 -17.09
N LEU A 81 9.36 -0.72 -17.90
CA LEU A 81 9.23 -0.33 -19.31
C LEU A 81 8.72 -1.45 -20.21
N LEU A 82 8.75 -2.73 -19.78
CA LEU A 82 8.09 -3.83 -20.48
C LEU A 82 6.57 -3.63 -20.62
N SER A 83 5.97 -2.79 -19.77
CA SER A 83 4.55 -2.39 -19.90
C SER A 83 4.34 -1.13 -20.73
N GLY A 84 5.38 -0.65 -21.43
CA GLY A 84 5.38 0.60 -22.19
C GLY A 84 5.81 1.82 -21.37
N TRP A 85 6.29 2.87 -22.03
CA TRP A 85 6.91 4.01 -21.36
C TRP A 85 5.96 4.77 -20.42
N ARG A 86 4.68 4.95 -20.80
CA ARG A 86 3.68 5.65 -19.97
C ARG A 86 3.43 4.92 -18.66
N ALA A 87 3.11 3.64 -18.74
CA ALA A 87 2.91 2.78 -17.58
C ALA A 87 4.20 2.68 -16.75
N GLY A 88 5.33 2.46 -17.42
CA GLY A 88 6.64 2.35 -16.78
C GLY A 88 7.00 3.58 -15.96
N LEU A 89 6.80 4.80 -16.50
CA LEU A 89 7.03 6.04 -15.75
C LEU A 89 6.14 6.16 -14.52
N VAL A 90 4.85 5.83 -14.63
CA VAL A 90 3.93 5.84 -13.48
C VAL A 90 4.40 4.88 -12.38
N HIS A 91 4.80 3.66 -12.74
CA HIS A 91 5.33 2.70 -11.77
C HIS A 91 6.66 3.17 -11.15
N LEU A 92 7.56 3.76 -11.94
CA LEU A 92 8.83 4.29 -11.42
C LEU A 92 8.64 5.48 -10.49
N VAL A 93 7.66 6.34 -10.75
CA VAL A 93 7.26 7.41 -9.81
C VAL A 93 6.73 6.80 -8.51
N ALA A 94 5.91 5.75 -8.57
CA ALA A 94 5.42 5.05 -7.39
C ALA A 94 6.56 4.45 -6.54
N VAL A 95 7.54 3.81 -7.19
CA VAL A 95 8.74 3.28 -6.52
C VAL A 95 9.59 4.41 -5.95
N ALA A 96 9.78 5.51 -6.67
CA ALA A 96 10.51 6.68 -6.17
C ALA A 96 9.84 7.30 -4.93
N CYS A 97 8.50 7.36 -4.89
CA CYS A 97 7.76 7.75 -3.69
C CYS A 97 8.07 6.82 -2.51
N ALA A 98 8.06 5.50 -2.72
CA ALA A 98 8.36 4.53 -1.67
C ALA A 98 9.80 4.63 -1.16
N LEU A 99 10.77 4.84 -2.03
CA LEU A 99 12.16 5.06 -1.64
C LEU A 99 12.34 6.40 -0.88
N ALA A 100 11.64 7.46 -1.31
CA ALA A 100 11.63 8.75 -0.60
C ALA A 100 10.99 8.64 0.79
N TYR A 101 9.98 7.78 0.95
CA TYR A 101 9.40 7.43 2.24
C TYR A 101 10.45 6.86 3.19
N ASN A 102 11.16 5.81 2.76
CA ASN A 102 12.20 5.16 3.56
C ASN A 102 13.34 6.13 3.92
N ALA A 103 13.78 6.93 2.95
CA ALA A 103 14.90 7.85 3.13
C ALA A 103 14.61 8.97 4.14
N ARG A 104 13.43 9.59 4.07
CA ARG A 104 13.11 10.80 4.86
C ARG A 104 11.64 10.93 5.23
N LEU A 105 10.72 10.72 4.28
CA LEU A 105 9.35 11.23 4.44
C LEU A 105 8.56 10.53 5.55
N LYS A 106 8.93 9.30 5.95
CA LYS A 106 8.30 8.58 7.06
C LYS A 106 8.34 9.32 8.39
N ALA A 107 9.38 10.13 8.63
CA ALA A 107 9.54 10.95 9.84
C ALA A 107 8.94 12.37 9.71
N THR A 108 8.14 12.63 8.69
CA THR A 108 7.58 13.97 8.39
C THR A 108 6.04 13.96 8.46
N PRO A 109 5.36 15.11 8.53
CA PRO A 109 3.89 15.13 8.48
C PRO A 109 3.34 14.71 7.11
N PHE A 110 4.19 14.57 6.09
CA PHE A 110 3.82 14.07 4.77
C PHE A 110 3.96 12.54 4.64
N SER A 111 4.14 11.81 5.74
CA SER A 111 4.44 10.37 5.69
C SER A 111 3.36 9.51 5.01
N ALA A 112 2.10 9.97 4.98
CA ALA A 112 1.02 9.29 4.26
C ALA A 112 1.04 9.53 2.73
N LEU A 113 1.64 10.63 2.27
CA LEU A 113 1.59 11.04 0.87
C LEU A 113 2.28 10.03 -0.08
N PRO A 114 3.48 9.50 0.23
CA PRO A 114 4.10 8.47 -0.61
C PRO A 114 3.24 7.23 -0.83
N TYR A 115 2.57 6.76 0.22
CA TYR A 115 1.67 5.61 0.14
C TYR A 115 0.44 5.92 -0.71
N ALA A 116 -0.18 7.08 -0.50
CA ALA A 116 -1.32 7.51 -1.31
C ALA A 116 -0.97 7.58 -2.80
N LEU A 117 0.17 8.21 -3.15
CA LEU A 117 0.62 8.32 -4.53
C LEU A 117 0.98 6.95 -5.13
N ALA A 118 1.71 6.11 -4.39
CA ALA A 118 2.13 4.80 -4.89
C ALA A 118 0.95 3.85 -5.13
N PHE A 119 -0.05 3.84 -4.27
CA PHE A 119 -1.23 3.01 -4.46
C PHE A 119 -2.18 3.57 -5.51
N ALA A 120 -2.33 4.89 -5.63
CA ALA A 120 -3.08 5.51 -6.74
C ALA A 120 -2.43 5.25 -8.10
N ALA A 121 -1.10 5.11 -8.15
CA ALA A 121 -0.36 4.78 -9.35
C ALA A 121 -0.57 3.34 -9.83
N ALA A 122 -0.95 2.40 -8.95
CA ALA A 122 -1.15 0.99 -9.30
C ALA A 122 -2.21 0.76 -10.40
N PRO A 123 -3.44 1.29 -10.31
CA PRO A 123 -4.40 1.17 -11.41
C PRO A 123 -3.93 1.89 -12.68
N ALA A 124 -3.27 3.05 -12.57
CA ALA A 124 -2.72 3.74 -13.72
C ALA A 124 -1.62 2.94 -14.44
N PHE A 125 -0.76 2.25 -13.69
CA PHE A 125 0.25 1.35 -14.25
C PHE A 125 -0.40 0.21 -15.06
N VAL A 126 -1.51 -0.33 -14.57
CA VAL A 126 -2.25 -1.40 -15.23
C VAL A 126 -2.95 -0.92 -16.50
N THR A 127 -3.73 0.17 -16.41
CA THR A 127 -4.57 0.63 -17.52
C THR A 127 -3.76 1.29 -18.64
N LEU A 128 -2.71 2.06 -18.32
CA LEU A 128 -1.84 2.70 -19.31
C LEU A 128 -1.03 1.71 -20.16
N ALA A 129 -0.89 0.47 -19.70
CA ALA A 129 -0.23 -0.59 -20.45
C ALA A 129 -1.14 -1.24 -21.50
N ARG A 130 -2.42 -0.87 -21.56
CA ARG A 130 -3.39 -1.38 -22.53
C ARG A 130 -3.34 -0.62 -23.86
N PRO A 131 -3.84 -1.22 -24.96
CA PRO A 131 -4.09 -0.50 -26.20
C PRO A 131 -4.92 0.77 -25.94
N GLY A 132 -4.52 1.90 -26.54
CA GLY A 132 -5.15 3.20 -26.34
C GLY A 132 -4.73 3.94 -25.06
N HIS A 133 -3.97 3.31 -24.17
CA HIS A 133 -3.45 3.91 -22.93
C HIS A 133 -4.51 4.64 -22.09
N PRO A 134 -5.64 4.00 -21.75
CA PRO A 134 -6.69 4.64 -20.97
C PRO A 134 -6.19 5.08 -19.60
N TRP A 135 -6.45 6.33 -19.26
CA TRP A 135 -6.25 6.82 -17.90
C TRP A 135 -7.33 6.23 -16.99
N PRO A 136 -6.99 5.76 -15.77
CA PRO A 136 -7.99 5.18 -14.89
C PRO A 136 -9.01 6.24 -14.44
N PRO A 137 -10.26 5.83 -14.15
CA PRO A 137 -11.28 6.75 -13.69
C PRO A 137 -10.91 7.35 -12.32
N ALA A 138 -11.37 8.57 -12.07
CA ALA A 138 -11.00 9.32 -10.85
C ALA A 138 -11.36 8.58 -9.55
N TRP A 139 -12.51 7.89 -9.50
CA TRP A 139 -12.91 7.12 -8.32
C TRP A 139 -11.89 6.04 -7.95
N LEU A 140 -11.25 5.43 -8.95
CA LEU A 140 -10.26 4.37 -8.75
C LEU A 140 -8.92 4.92 -8.28
N LEU A 141 -8.51 6.08 -8.80
CA LEU A 141 -7.33 6.80 -8.32
C LEU A 141 -7.51 7.21 -6.85
N VAL A 142 -8.68 7.74 -6.50
CA VAL A 142 -9.00 8.14 -5.12
C VAL A 142 -9.10 6.92 -4.20
N ALA A 143 -9.71 5.83 -4.65
CA ALA A 143 -9.75 4.57 -3.89
C ALA A 143 -8.34 4.02 -3.65
N GLY A 144 -7.48 4.00 -4.66
CA GLY A 144 -6.07 3.63 -4.51
C GLY A 144 -5.34 4.53 -3.51
N ALA A 145 -5.51 5.85 -3.62
CA ALA A 145 -4.90 6.80 -2.69
C ALA A 145 -5.36 6.59 -1.24
N ALA A 146 -6.67 6.40 -1.02
CA ALA A 146 -7.25 6.16 0.28
C ALA A 146 -6.79 4.82 0.87
N LEU A 147 -6.73 3.77 0.05
CA LEU A 147 -6.21 2.45 0.46
C LEU A 147 -4.74 2.54 0.87
N GLY A 148 -3.91 3.23 0.08
CA GLY A 148 -2.50 3.46 0.40
C GLY A 148 -2.33 4.24 1.70
N ALA A 149 -3.02 5.38 1.83
CA ALA A 149 -2.98 6.18 3.05
C ALA A 149 -3.44 5.35 4.26
N GLY A 150 -4.54 4.61 4.17
CA GLY A 150 -5.03 3.78 5.27
C GLY A 150 -4.06 2.64 5.62
N ALA A 151 -3.42 2.02 4.62
CA ALA A 151 -2.36 1.04 4.83
C ALA A 151 -1.14 1.65 5.55
N HIS A 152 -0.76 2.88 5.22
CA HIS A 152 0.28 3.62 5.96
C HIS A 152 -0.10 3.81 7.44
N PHE A 153 -1.31 4.29 7.71
CA PHE A 153 -1.77 4.44 9.09
C PHE A 153 -1.77 3.09 9.83
N ALA A 154 -2.26 2.02 9.21
CA ALA A 154 -2.26 0.68 9.81
C ALA A 154 -0.83 0.18 10.09
N ASN A 155 0.10 0.35 9.14
CA ASN A 155 1.48 -0.07 9.29
C ASN A 155 2.19 0.69 10.42
N VAL A 156 1.99 2.01 10.52
CA VAL A 156 2.58 2.80 11.61
C VAL A 156 1.91 2.49 12.95
N LEU A 157 0.62 2.15 12.98
CA LEU A 157 -0.07 1.84 14.23
C LEU A 157 0.43 0.55 14.90
N SER A 158 0.94 -0.43 14.15
CA SER A 158 1.52 -1.64 14.74
C SER A 158 2.81 -1.36 15.50
N ASP A 159 3.62 -0.43 14.98
CA ASP A 159 5.00 -0.18 15.45
C ASP A 159 5.16 1.23 16.07
N LEU A 160 4.04 1.92 16.36
CA LEU A 160 3.99 3.34 16.73
C LEU A 160 4.94 3.74 17.87
N ASP A 161 5.02 2.90 18.90
CA ASP A 161 5.80 3.21 20.11
C ASP A 161 7.31 2.96 19.87
N ASP A 162 7.66 1.91 19.12
CA ASP A 162 9.04 1.59 18.74
C ASP A 162 9.60 2.62 17.74
N ASP A 163 8.78 3.02 16.76
CA ASP A 163 9.09 4.11 15.82
C ASP A 163 9.35 5.43 16.57
N ALA A 164 8.50 5.76 17.55
CA ALA A 164 8.68 6.97 18.35
C ALA A 164 9.97 6.95 19.18
N ALA A 165 10.36 5.78 19.71
CA ALA A 165 11.59 5.59 20.48
C ALA A 165 12.86 5.78 19.62
N THR A 166 12.79 5.49 18.32
CA THR A 166 13.90 5.71 17.36
C THR A 166 13.90 7.09 16.70
N GLY A 167 12.97 7.97 17.10
CA GLY A 167 12.86 9.34 16.60
C GLY A 167 12.02 9.51 15.33
N ILE A 168 11.32 8.47 14.86
CA ILE A 168 10.38 8.57 13.74
C ILE A 168 9.11 9.29 14.21
N ARG A 169 8.77 10.41 13.55
CA ARG A 169 7.59 11.23 13.88
C ARG A 169 6.75 11.61 12.66
N GLY A 170 6.18 10.58 12.03
CA GLY A 170 5.22 10.70 10.93
C GLY A 170 3.86 11.29 11.33
N VAL A 171 2.96 11.46 10.36
CA VAL A 171 1.59 11.96 10.63
C VAL A 171 0.81 11.16 11.68
N PRO A 172 0.85 9.81 11.75
CA PRO A 172 0.10 9.08 12.77
C PRO A 172 0.61 9.36 14.19
N HIS A 173 1.93 9.52 14.36
CA HIS A 173 2.56 9.88 15.64
C HIS A 173 2.08 11.25 16.14
N ARG A 174 1.98 12.22 15.22
CA ARG A 174 1.56 13.60 15.54
C ARG A 174 0.10 13.70 15.93
N LEU A 175 -0.74 12.83 15.36
CA LEU A 175 -2.18 12.76 15.65
C LEU A 175 -2.48 11.92 16.91
N GLY A 176 -1.58 11.00 17.25
CA GLY A 176 -1.78 10.02 18.31
C GLY A 176 -2.65 8.83 17.87
N ARG A 177 -2.51 7.72 18.59
CA ARG A 177 -3.14 6.43 18.27
C ARG A 177 -4.66 6.51 18.01
N PRO A 178 -5.50 7.15 18.85
CA PRO A 178 -6.94 7.15 18.64
C PRO A 178 -7.38 7.85 17.34
N ALA A 179 -6.78 9.00 17.04
CA ALA A 179 -7.08 9.74 15.81
C ALA A 179 -6.54 8.99 14.58
N ALA A 180 -5.35 8.41 14.68
CA ALA A 180 -4.77 7.58 13.64
C ALA A 180 -5.64 6.34 13.31
N GLU A 181 -6.16 5.64 14.31
CA GLU A 181 -7.08 4.51 14.13
C GLU A 181 -8.41 4.94 13.48
N ALA A 182 -8.98 6.06 13.94
CA ALA A 182 -10.21 6.60 13.37
C ALA A 182 -10.04 7.03 11.90
N ILE A 183 -8.92 7.65 11.55
CA ILE A 183 -8.59 8.02 10.17
C ILE A 183 -8.38 6.78 9.32
N ALA A 184 -7.65 5.77 9.80
CA ALA A 184 -7.48 4.51 9.08
C ALA A 184 -8.84 3.84 8.77
N ALA A 185 -9.73 3.79 9.77
CA ALA A 185 -11.08 3.25 9.59
C ALA A 185 -11.92 4.08 8.60
N GLY A 186 -11.87 5.41 8.70
CA GLY A 186 -12.54 6.30 7.75
C GLY A 186 -12.05 6.13 6.31
N LEU A 187 -10.74 5.94 6.13
CA LEU A 187 -10.13 5.68 4.83
C LEU A 187 -10.58 4.32 4.26
N MET A 188 -10.60 3.25 5.06
CA MET A 188 -11.12 1.94 4.60
C MET A 188 -12.61 2.02 4.24
N ALA A 189 -13.42 2.72 5.05
CA ALA A 189 -14.84 2.94 4.72
C ALA A 189 -14.99 3.72 3.39
N LEU A 190 -14.17 4.75 3.16
CA LEU A 190 -14.16 5.49 1.90
C LEU A 190 -13.80 4.59 0.72
N VAL A 191 -12.80 3.72 0.86
CA VAL A 191 -12.42 2.75 -0.18
C VAL A 191 -13.60 1.84 -0.51
N ALA A 192 -14.23 1.22 0.50
CA ALA A 192 -15.38 0.35 0.30
C ALA A 192 -16.53 1.05 -0.44
N VAL A 193 -16.83 2.30 -0.07
CA VAL A 193 -17.85 3.11 -0.76
C VAL A 193 -17.46 3.34 -2.22
N LEU A 194 -16.25 3.88 -2.47
CA LEU A 194 -15.78 4.21 -3.81
C LEU A 194 -15.74 2.99 -4.74
N LEU A 195 -15.31 1.82 -4.25
CA LEU A 195 -15.27 0.60 -5.04
C LEU A 195 -16.66 -0.02 -5.26
N THR A 196 -17.63 0.27 -4.39
CA THR A 196 -19.02 -0.17 -4.55
C THR A 196 -19.78 0.69 -5.55
N VAL A 197 -19.67 2.02 -5.46
CA VAL A 197 -20.51 2.96 -6.23
C VAL A 197 -19.79 3.65 -7.39
N GLY A 198 -18.46 3.56 -7.45
CA GLY A 198 -17.65 4.19 -8.50
C GLY A 198 -17.74 3.51 -9.87
N PRO A 199 -17.72 2.17 -9.97
CA PRO A 199 -17.86 1.48 -11.26
C PRO A 199 -19.18 1.84 -11.97
N PRO A 200 -19.20 1.85 -13.33
CA PRO A 200 -20.42 2.15 -14.08
C PRO A 200 -21.47 1.04 -13.93
N GLY A 201 -22.74 1.45 -13.84
CA GLY A 201 -23.88 0.54 -13.66
C GLY A 201 -24.30 0.36 -12.18
N PRO A 202 -25.38 -0.39 -11.92
CA PRO A 202 -25.83 -0.62 -10.56
C PRO A 202 -24.84 -1.53 -9.80
N PRO A 203 -24.54 -1.25 -8.51
CA PRO A 203 -23.67 -2.12 -7.73
C PRO A 203 -24.29 -3.51 -7.56
N THR A 204 -23.44 -4.54 -7.59
CA THR A 204 -23.89 -5.93 -7.45
C THR A 204 -24.34 -6.23 -6.01
N PRO A 205 -25.18 -7.26 -5.78
CA PRO A 205 -25.52 -7.69 -4.43
C PRO A 205 -24.30 -8.06 -3.57
N LEU A 206 -23.26 -8.63 -4.20
CA LEU A 206 -22.00 -8.93 -3.52
C LEU A 206 -21.28 -7.64 -3.08
N ALA A 207 -21.22 -6.61 -3.93
CA ALA A 207 -20.59 -5.34 -3.58
C ALA A 207 -21.32 -4.68 -2.40
N TRP A 208 -22.66 -4.64 -2.43
CA TRP A 208 -23.46 -4.16 -1.29
C TRP A 208 -23.24 -4.98 -0.02
N SER A 209 -23.12 -6.31 -0.14
CA SER A 209 -22.86 -7.19 1.01
C SER A 209 -21.51 -6.87 1.64
N ILE A 210 -20.45 -6.71 0.84
CA ILE A 210 -19.10 -6.37 1.35
C ILE A 210 -19.10 -4.98 1.99
N LEU A 211 -19.78 -3.99 1.42
CA LEU A 211 -19.93 -2.66 2.02
C LEU A 211 -20.67 -2.73 3.37
N GLY A 212 -21.77 -3.50 3.42
CA GLY A 212 -22.52 -3.73 4.67
C GLY A 212 -21.66 -4.42 5.74
N THR A 213 -20.93 -5.47 5.37
CA THR A 213 -19.97 -6.14 6.27
C THR A 213 -18.89 -5.18 6.75
N THR A 214 -18.36 -4.33 5.87
CA THR A 214 -17.36 -3.31 6.24
C THR A 214 -17.92 -2.35 7.29
N ALA A 215 -19.13 -1.83 7.09
CA ALA A 215 -19.78 -0.95 8.05
C ALA A 215 -19.99 -1.63 9.41
N VAL A 216 -20.43 -2.89 9.42
CA VAL A 216 -20.63 -3.68 10.65
C VAL A 216 -19.31 -3.93 11.37
N VAL A 217 -18.27 -4.35 10.65
CA VAL A 217 -16.95 -4.67 11.22
C VAL A 217 -16.30 -3.43 11.81
N LEU A 218 -16.32 -2.29 11.10
CA LEU A 218 -15.79 -1.02 11.63
C LEU A 218 -16.62 -0.49 12.80
N GLY A 219 -17.95 -0.58 12.71
CA GLY A 219 -18.85 -0.16 13.79
C GLY A 219 -18.65 -0.97 15.08
N ALA A 220 -18.56 -2.30 14.95
CA ALA A 220 -18.25 -3.19 16.06
C ALA A 220 -16.84 -2.93 16.61
N GLY A 221 -15.85 -2.75 15.72
CA GLY A 221 -14.48 -2.40 16.10
C GLY A 221 -14.40 -1.10 16.89
N ALA A 222 -15.13 -0.06 16.47
CA ALA A 222 -15.21 1.22 17.15
C ALA A 222 -15.95 1.12 18.50
N ALA A 223 -17.05 0.35 18.58
CA ALA A 223 -17.81 0.17 19.81
C ALA A 223 -17.02 -0.61 20.87
N LEU A 224 -16.39 -1.72 20.48
CA LEU A 224 -15.56 -2.57 21.35
C LEU A 224 -14.18 -1.94 21.63
N GLY A 225 -13.73 -1.04 20.74
CA GLY A 225 -12.48 -0.29 20.84
C GLY A 225 -12.48 0.82 21.89
N ARG A 226 -13.63 1.18 22.49
CA ARG A 226 -13.72 2.25 23.51
C ARG A 226 -12.96 1.96 24.81
N ARG A 227 -12.56 0.70 25.03
CA ARG A 227 -11.78 0.31 26.20
C ARG A 227 -10.33 0.76 26.05
N ARG A 228 -9.75 1.34 27.11
CA ARG A 228 -8.32 1.72 27.13
C ARG A 228 -7.45 0.52 26.77
N GLY A 229 -6.53 0.70 25.81
CA GLY A 229 -5.60 -0.32 25.35
C GLY A 229 -6.16 -1.34 24.35
N SER A 230 -7.42 -1.20 23.91
CA SER A 230 -8.02 -2.09 22.93
C SER A 230 -7.40 -1.93 21.54
N ARG A 231 -7.13 -3.04 20.85
CA ARG A 231 -6.68 -3.07 19.44
C ARG A 231 -7.79 -3.49 18.47
N THR A 232 -9.06 -3.48 18.91
CA THR A 232 -10.16 -4.03 18.12
C THR A 232 -10.45 -3.20 16.87
N LEU A 233 -10.40 -1.86 16.95
CA LEU A 233 -10.58 -1.00 15.77
C LEU A 233 -9.46 -1.21 14.75
N PHE A 234 -8.22 -1.31 15.22
CA PHE A 234 -7.07 -1.66 14.36
C PHE A 234 -7.27 -3.01 13.65
N ARG A 235 -7.72 -4.06 14.36
CA ARG A 235 -8.04 -5.36 13.73
C ARG A 235 -9.18 -5.25 12.72
N ALA A 236 -10.21 -4.45 13.01
CA ALA A 236 -11.30 -4.20 12.09
C ALA A 236 -10.80 -3.57 10.79
N VAL A 237 -9.90 -2.57 10.87
CA VAL A 237 -9.23 -1.95 9.70
C VAL A 237 -8.50 -3.00 8.85
N LEU A 238 -7.77 -3.93 9.48
CA LEU A 238 -7.06 -5.00 8.77
C LEU A 238 -8.03 -5.94 8.04
N ILE A 239 -9.15 -6.30 8.67
CA ILE A 239 -10.18 -7.16 8.07
C ILE A 239 -10.84 -6.45 6.89
N THR A 240 -11.19 -5.17 7.02
CA THR A 240 -11.85 -4.42 5.95
C THR A 240 -10.94 -4.16 4.76
N ALA A 241 -9.64 -3.96 5.00
CA ALA A 241 -8.66 -3.85 3.93
C ALA A 241 -8.63 -5.09 3.01
N LEU A 242 -8.86 -6.30 3.56
CA LEU A 242 -9.00 -7.51 2.75
C LEU A 242 -10.26 -7.48 1.89
N GLY A 243 -11.38 -7.02 2.45
CA GLY A 243 -12.63 -6.83 1.71
C GLY A 243 -12.50 -5.81 0.58
N ASP A 244 -11.80 -4.70 0.83
CA ASP A 244 -11.50 -3.66 -0.17
C ASP A 244 -10.65 -4.20 -1.33
N VAL A 245 -9.68 -5.07 -1.04
CA VAL A 245 -8.91 -5.75 -2.10
C VAL A 245 -9.83 -6.63 -2.96
N VAL A 246 -10.78 -7.35 -2.36
CA VAL A 246 -11.75 -8.15 -3.12
C VAL A 246 -12.62 -7.24 -3.99
N LEU A 247 -13.18 -6.16 -3.45
CA LEU A 247 -13.96 -5.18 -4.22
C LEU A 247 -13.16 -4.62 -5.39
N LEU A 248 -11.89 -4.27 -5.17
CA LEU A 248 -11.01 -3.73 -6.20
C LEU A 248 -10.81 -4.72 -7.35
N LEU A 249 -10.62 -6.00 -7.04
CA LEU A 249 -10.47 -7.05 -8.04
C LEU A 249 -11.76 -7.29 -8.82
N LEU A 250 -12.92 -7.21 -8.15
CA LEU A 250 -14.24 -7.31 -8.81
C LEU A 250 -14.48 -6.14 -9.76
N SER A 251 -14.02 -4.93 -9.42
CA SER A 251 -14.10 -3.76 -10.30
C SER A 251 -13.13 -3.81 -11.49
N GLY A 252 -12.13 -4.71 -11.46
CA GLY A 252 -11.07 -4.77 -12.47
C GLY A 252 -11.56 -5.10 -13.89
N SER A 253 -12.69 -5.80 -14.01
CA SER A 253 -13.33 -6.10 -15.32
C SER A 253 -13.97 -4.88 -15.99
N ALA A 254 -14.21 -3.81 -15.23
CA ALA A 254 -14.76 -2.54 -15.74
C ALA A 254 -13.66 -1.54 -16.18
N LEU A 255 -12.39 -1.92 -16.08
CA LEU A 255 -11.23 -1.10 -16.44
C LEU A 255 -10.78 -1.32 -17.88
#